data_AF-A0A559LGZ8-F1
#
_entry.id   AF-A0A559LGZ8-F1
#
_cell.length_a   1.000
_cell.length_b   1.000
_cell.length_c   1.000
_cell.angle_alpha   90.00
_cell.angle_beta   90.00
_cell.angle_gamma   90.00
#
_symmetry.space_group_name_H-M   'P 1'
#
loop_
_entity.id
_entity.type
_entity.pdbx_description
1 polymer ?
#
loop_
_entity_poly.entity_id
_entity_poly.type
_entity_poly.pdbx_seq_one_letter_code
_entity_poly.pdbx_strand_id
1 'polypeptide(L)'
;MIFKVLAASLFGIACAAKDGSQYPLSYGEAWAGPVRFADNFNLSSNSTGFTMAEATLVMPHLSIPKKPHKEVDEYTASFWIGLDGVLSSDIVRGLWQAGVIMSVWPNGTTQYTGFHEWIPDDPIDVSSSKLAISEGDHIHVVLKTTNNGYHGSTTLTNLNTSRTYTHSQNAANLWRGPTFPAQGATAEWIVEAGTYLNTTQYVFPNWGTASFLNARACNEKGKCSLPGDGNKKQGEMTAVFWNDTKTLYTKSYITGDRVSVEYIEKHQPSVANA
;
A
#
# COMPACT_ATOMS: atom_id res chain seq x y z
N MET A 1 -33.46 35.55 -54.62
CA MET A 1 -33.15 34.20 -54.10
C MET A 1 -31.95 34.31 -53.18
N ILE A 2 -32.18 34.25 -51.88
CA ILE A 2 -31.17 34.36 -50.82
C ILE A 2 -30.93 32.93 -50.31
N PHE A 3 -29.72 32.40 -50.50
CA PHE A 3 -29.34 31.13 -49.88
C PHE A 3 -28.61 31.41 -48.56
N LYS A 4 -29.31 31.14 -47.46
CA LYS A 4 -28.72 30.89 -46.14
C LYS A 4 -28.26 29.44 -46.11
N VAL A 5 -26.99 29.16 -45.76
CA VAL A 5 -26.59 27.83 -45.27
C VAL A 5 -25.70 27.99 -44.03
N LEU A 6 -26.33 27.61 -42.93
CA LEU A 6 -25.88 27.12 -41.63
C LEU A 6 -24.39 27.22 -41.26
N ALA A 7 -24.16 27.97 -40.17
CA ALA A 7 -23.00 27.81 -39.30
C ALA A 7 -23.11 26.47 -38.55
N ALA A 8 -22.12 25.60 -38.71
CA ALA A 8 -21.96 24.40 -37.88
C ALA A 8 -21.35 24.82 -36.53
N SER A 9 -22.16 24.79 -35.47
CA SER A 9 -21.71 24.89 -34.10
C SER A 9 -20.91 23.62 -33.75
N LEU A 10 -19.58 23.73 -33.69
CA LEU A 10 -18.76 22.72 -33.02
C LEU A 10 -19.11 22.76 -31.54
N PHE A 11 -19.90 21.78 -31.09
CA PHE A 11 -19.96 21.42 -29.68
C PHE A 11 -18.59 20.87 -29.30
N GLY A 12 -17.74 21.75 -28.78
CA GLY A 12 -16.58 21.34 -28.00
C GLY A 12 -17.10 20.56 -26.81
N ILE A 13 -16.94 19.24 -26.85
CA ILE A 13 -17.06 18.39 -25.67
C ILE A 13 -15.92 18.85 -24.77
N ALA A 14 -16.23 19.75 -23.84
CA ALA A 14 -15.40 19.93 -22.67
C ALA A 14 -15.35 18.57 -21.99
N CYS A 15 -14.23 17.85 -22.13
CA CYS A 15 -13.88 16.78 -21.22
C CYS A 15 -13.85 17.41 -19.84
N ALA A 16 -14.96 17.29 -19.11
CA ALA A 16 -14.98 17.50 -17.68
C ALA A 16 -13.98 16.49 -17.11
N ALA A 17 -12.79 16.98 -16.74
CA ALA A 17 -11.87 16.23 -15.93
C ALA A 17 -12.66 15.78 -14.69
N LYS A 18 -12.91 14.46 -14.59
CA LYS A 18 -13.50 13.88 -13.40
C LYS A 18 -12.65 14.32 -12.21
N ASP A 19 -13.32 14.93 -11.24
CA ASP A 19 -12.77 15.31 -9.94
C ASP A 19 -11.84 14.19 -9.40
N GLY A 20 -10.59 14.57 -9.14
CA GLY A 20 -9.39 13.74 -9.32
C GLY A 20 -9.04 12.73 -8.24
N SER A 21 -9.95 12.37 -7.34
CA SER A 21 -9.77 11.18 -6.49
C SER A 21 -11.10 10.52 -6.14
N GLN A 22 -11.19 9.23 -6.43
CA GLN A 22 -12.36 8.42 -6.11
C GLN A 22 -12.56 8.25 -4.60
N TYR A 23 -11.46 8.36 -3.84
CA TYR A 23 -11.43 8.33 -2.38
C TYR A 23 -10.96 9.65 -1.78
N PRO A 24 -11.38 9.98 -0.54
CA PRO A 24 -10.79 11.07 0.23
C PRO A 24 -9.28 10.88 0.38
N LEU A 25 -8.54 11.98 0.35
CA LEU A 25 -7.11 12.00 0.62
C LEU A 25 -6.88 12.27 2.10
N SER A 26 -6.03 11.47 2.72
CA SER A 26 -5.60 11.57 4.10
C SER A 26 -4.09 11.74 4.17
N TYR A 27 -3.64 12.54 5.12
CA TYR A 27 -2.24 12.83 5.33
C TYR A 27 -1.78 12.15 6.61
N GLY A 28 -0.73 11.34 6.48
CA GLY A 28 -0.03 10.72 7.60
C GLY A 28 1.46 10.92 7.48
N GLU A 29 2.21 10.36 8.41
CA GLU A 29 3.67 10.45 8.41
C GLU A 29 4.34 9.17 7.90
N ALA A 30 3.57 8.09 7.67
CA ALA A 30 4.12 6.79 7.36
C ALA A 30 3.59 6.19 6.05
N TRP A 31 2.28 6.18 5.81
CA TRP A 31 1.67 5.41 4.71
C TRP A 31 1.36 6.24 3.47
N ALA A 32 1.64 5.67 2.30
CA ALA A 32 1.21 6.18 1.01
C ALA A 32 0.64 5.09 0.11
N GLY A 33 -0.59 5.30 -0.37
CA GLY A 33 -1.27 4.37 -1.27
C GLY A 33 -2.77 4.26 -0.96
N PRO A 34 -3.51 3.48 -1.77
CA PRO A 34 -4.92 3.29 -1.55
C PRO A 34 -5.23 2.21 -0.50
N VAL A 35 -6.30 2.46 0.23
CA VAL A 35 -6.94 1.54 1.16
C VAL A 35 -8.36 1.30 0.68
N ARG A 36 -8.75 0.04 0.47
CA ARG A 36 -10.10 -0.37 0.07
C ARG A 36 -10.82 -0.96 1.27
N PHE A 37 -12.02 -0.48 1.56
CA PHE A 37 -12.86 -1.03 2.64
C PHE A 37 -13.74 -2.16 2.12
N ALA A 38 -13.88 -3.25 2.88
CA ALA A 38 -14.72 -4.37 2.49
C ALA A 38 -16.20 -3.98 2.38
N ASP A 39 -16.84 -4.41 1.29
CA ASP A 39 -18.27 -4.17 1.09
C ASP A 39 -19.10 -4.86 2.18
N ASN A 40 -20.02 -4.12 2.79
CA ASN A 40 -20.94 -4.63 3.83
C ASN A 40 -20.23 -5.23 5.05
N PHE A 41 -18.99 -4.84 5.32
CA PHE A 41 -18.30 -5.21 6.54
C PHE A 41 -18.82 -4.39 7.72
N ASN A 42 -19.09 -5.03 8.85
CA ASN A 42 -19.46 -4.34 10.07
C ASN A 42 -18.28 -4.35 11.07
N LEU A 43 -17.64 -3.19 11.22
CA LEU A 43 -16.49 -2.98 12.11
C LEU A 43 -16.76 -3.33 13.57
N SER A 44 -18.01 -3.19 14.04
CA SER A 44 -18.42 -3.53 15.40
C SER A 44 -18.87 -4.98 15.57
N SER A 45 -18.58 -5.84 14.60
CA SER A 45 -18.89 -7.26 14.66
C SER A 45 -17.68 -8.12 14.27
N ASN A 46 -17.74 -9.41 14.64
CA ASN A 46 -16.76 -10.40 14.22
C ASN A 46 -17.04 -10.95 12.80
N SER A 47 -17.55 -10.13 11.89
CA SER A 47 -17.73 -10.52 10.49
C SER A 47 -16.37 -10.63 9.77
N THR A 48 -16.32 -11.40 8.69
CA THR A 48 -15.17 -11.46 7.77
C THR A 48 -15.44 -10.60 6.54
N GLY A 49 -14.45 -9.80 6.13
CA GLY A 49 -14.51 -8.96 4.92
C GLY A 49 -13.76 -9.61 3.77
N PHE A 50 -12.66 -8.98 3.36
CA PHE A 50 -11.70 -9.57 2.45
C PHE A 50 -10.96 -10.73 3.13
N THR A 51 -10.80 -11.83 2.40
CA THR A 51 -10.01 -12.99 2.84
C THR A 51 -8.76 -13.19 1.98
N MET A 52 -8.57 -12.33 0.98
CA MET A 52 -7.41 -12.34 0.12
C MET A 52 -7.10 -10.93 -0.39
N ALA A 53 -5.83 -10.58 -0.44
CA ALA A 53 -5.29 -9.45 -1.17
C ALA A 53 -4.13 -9.94 -2.05
N GLU A 54 -4.02 -9.42 -3.26
CA GLU A 54 -2.90 -9.73 -4.14
C GLU A 54 -2.48 -8.52 -4.97
N ALA A 55 -1.20 -8.52 -5.36
CA ALA A 55 -0.63 -7.62 -6.35
C ALA A 55 0.70 -8.17 -6.85
N THR A 56 1.18 -7.63 -7.97
CA THR A 56 2.57 -7.77 -8.39
C THR A 56 3.30 -6.46 -8.13
N LEU A 57 4.30 -6.51 -7.26
CA LEU A 57 5.16 -5.39 -6.92
C LEU A 57 6.31 -5.32 -7.91
N VAL A 58 6.45 -4.20 -8.62
CA VAL A 58 7.60 -3.96 -9.50
C VAL A 58 8.68 -3.24 -8.73
N MET A 59 9.82 -3.89 -8.49
CA MET A 59 10.90 -3.32 -7.68
C MET A 59 11.50 -2.08 -8.35
N PRO A 60 11.35 -0.89 -7.75
CA PRO A 60 11.83 0.35 -8.36
C PRO A 60 13.34 0.49 -8.21
N HIS A 61 13.95 1.32 -9.06
CA HIS A 61 15.30 1.84 -8.83
C HIS A 61 15.29 2.79 -7.62
N LEU A 62 16.27 2.65 -6.72
CA LEU A 62 16.40 3.51 -5.55
C LEU A 62 17.55 4.49 -5.73
N SER A 63 17.35 5.72 -5.26
CA SER A 63 18.37 6.76 -5.23
C SER A 63 18.28 7.56 -3.94
N ILE A 64 19.36 8.29 -3.62
CA ILE A 64 19.34 9.22 -2.49
C ILE A 64 18.39 10.39 -2.82
N PRO A 65 17.43 10.72 -1.93
CA PRO A 65 16.55 11.86 -2.09
C PRO A 65 17.34 13.18 -2.20
N LYS A 66 16.82 14.17 -2.92
CA LYS A 66 17.51 15.47 -3.08
C LYS A 66 17.29 16.38 -1.88
N LYS A 67 16.17 16.19 -1.18
CA LYS A 67 15.73 16.90 0.02
C LYS A 67 15.09 15.89 0.98
N PRO A 68 15.88 14.94 1.50
CA PRO A 68 15.37 14.11 2.58
C PRO A 68 14.95 14.99 3.75
N HIS A 69 14.04 14.48 4.55
CA HIS A 69 13.72 15.05 5.86
C HIS A 69 14.91 15.13 6.79
N LYS A 70 15.76 14.12 6.73
CA LYS A 70 16.99 14.04 7.49
C LYS A 70 18.04 13.26 6.71
N GLU A 71 19.29 13.72 6.78
CA GLU A 71 20.43 12.94 6.29
C GLU A 71 20.68 11.75 7.23
N VAL A 72 20.82 10.57 6.64
CA VAL A 72 21.02 9.31 7.34
C VAL A 72 21.95 8.41 6.54
N ASP A 73 22.55 7.42 7.21
CA ASP A 73 23.47 6.48 6.56
C ASP A 73 22.73 5.39 5.76
N GLU A 74 21.42 5.24 5.94
CA GLU A 74 20.57 4.30 5.23
C GLU A 74 19.17 4.91 5.04
N TYR A 75 18.70 4.90 3.79
CA TYR A 75 17.34 5.31 3.43
C TYR A 75 16.50 4.09 3.12
N THR A 76 15.36 3.93 3.80
CA THR A 76 14.57 2.70 3.80
C THR A 76 13.08 2.98 3.57
N ALA A 77 12.41 2.09 2.85
CA ALA A 77 10.95 2.06 2.73
C ALA A 77 10.46 0.61 2.69
N SER A 78 9.26 0.35 3.22
CA SER A 78 8.55 -0.91 2.99
C SER A 78 7.56 -0.74 1.82
N PHE A 79 7.44 -1.74 0.96
CA PHE A 79 6.54 -1.76 -0.20
C PHE A 79 5.73 -3.04 -0.18
N TRP A 80 4.45 -2.95 0.17
CA TRP A 80 3.70 -4.11 0.65
C TRP A 80 2.20 -4.04 0.33
N ILE A 81 1.55 -5.20 0.44
CA ILE A 81 0.09 -5.32 0.47
C ILE A 81 -0.34 -5.86 1.82
N GLY A 82 -1.55 -5.53 2.26
CA GLY A 82 -2.05 -5.91 3.58
C GLY A 82 -3.56 -6.14 3.63
N LEU A 83 -3.97 -6.75 4.75
CA LEU A 83 -5.34 -6.81 5.22
C LEU A 83 -5.41 -6.21 6.63
N ASP A 84 -6.29 -5.22 6.82
CA ASP A 84 -6.55 -4.43 8.04
C ASP A 84 -5.53 -3.30 8.35
N GLY A 85 -5.26 -2.98 9.62
CA GLY A 85 -4.32 -1.93 10.03
C GLY A 85 -4.82 -0.47 10.01
N VAL A 86 -5.69 -0.06 9.09
CA VAL A 86 -6.12 1.37 8.97
C VAL A 86 -7.24 1.75 9.92
N LEU A 87 -8.24 0.86 10.05
CA LEU A 87 -9.47 1.20 10.76
C LEU A 87 -9.32 0.95 12.25
N SER A 88 -9.47 2.01 13.05
CA SER A 88 -9.62 1.89 14.49
C SER A 88 -11.00 1.32 14.84
N SER A 89 -11.06 0.41 15.80
CA SER A 89 -12.31 -0.13 16.31
C SER A 89 -12.16 -0.58 17.76
N ASP A 90 -13.27 -0.64 18.50
CA ASP A 90 -13.29 -1.20 19.86
C ASP A 90 -13.00 -2.71 19.88
N ILE A 91 -13.04 -3.37 18.72
CA ILE A 91 -12.66 -4.77 18.54
C ILE A 91 -11.17 -4.86 18.21
N VAL A 92 -10.48 -5.80 18.86
CA VAL A 92 -9.06 -6.08 18.63
C VAL A 92 -8.86 -6.59 17.20
N ARG A 93 -7.95 -5.96 16.46
CA ARG A 93 -7.60 -6.28 15.08
C ARG A 93 -6.09 -6.25 14.91
N GLY A 94 -5.55 -7.15 14.10
CA GLY A 94 -4.16 -7.12 13.65
C GLY A 94 -4.05 -6.49 12.26
N LEU A 95 -2.83 -6.49 11.73
CA LEU A 95 -2.52 -6.23 10.32
C LEU A 95 -1.73 -7.42 9.81
N TRP A 96 -2.27 -8.14 8.82
CA TRP A 96 -1.53 -9.19 8.12
C TRP A 96 -0.98 -8.61 6.83
N GLN A 97 0.35 -8.53 6.71
CA GLN A 97 1.00 -7.87 5.59
C GLN A 97 2.23 -8.63 5.06
N ALA A 98 2.54 -8.41 3.80
CA ALA A 98 3.77 -8.91 3.19
C ALA A 98 4.20 -8.05 2.01
N GLY A 99 5.51 -8.02 1.77
CA GLY A 99 6.08 -7.20 0.70
C GLY A 99 7.60 -7.24 0.69
N VAL A 100 8.20 -6.12 0.35
CA VAL A 100 9.65 -5.94 0.24
C VAL A 100 10.09 -4.70 1.01
N ILE A 101 11.10 -4.84 1.86
CA ILE A 101 11.86 -3.74 2.44
C ILE A 101 12.95 -3.35 1.45
N MET A 102 13.04 -2.05 1.15
CA MET A 102 13.90 -1.47 0.13
C MET A 102 14.83 -0.45 0.78
N SER A 103 16.13 -0.67 0.70
CA SER A 103 17.15 0.21 1.28
C SER A 103 18.17 0.69 0.24
N VAL A 104 18.66 1.92 0.41
CA VAL A 104 19.80 2.47 -0.33
C VAL A 104 20.75 3.22 0.62
N TRP A 105 22.05 3.02 0.40
CA TRP A 105 23.12 3.71 1.16
C TRP A 105 23.72 4.85 0.33
N PRO A 106 24.35 5.85 0.96
CA PRO A 106 24.99 6.98 0.26
C PRO A 106 26.00 6.61 -0.84
N ASN A 107 26.58 5.41 -0.76
CA ASN A 107 27.48 4.89 -1.80
C ASN A 107 26.77 4.33 -3.05
N GLY A 108 25.43 4.37 -3.08
CA GLY A 108 24.58 3.87 -4.19
C GLY A 108 24.27 2.38 -4.13
N THR A 109 24.71 1.66 -3.10
CA THR A 109 24.33 0.25 -2.91
C THR A 109 22.84 0.17 -2.59
N THR A 110 22.14 -0.81 -3.15
CA THR A 110 20.72 -1.07 -2.90
C THR A 110 20.50 -2.47 -2.34
N GLN A 111 19.45 -2.63 -1.53
CA GLN A 111 19.02 -3.92 -1.00
C GLN A 111 17.49 -4.03 -1.07
N TYR A 112 17.03 -5.22 -1.44
CA TYR A 112 15.61 -5.58 -1.48
C TYR A 112 15.44 -6.87 -0.69
N THR A 113 14.72 -6.80 0.43
CA THR A 113 14.51 -7.93 1.34
C THR A 113 13.01 -8.23 1.42
N GLY A 114 12.59 -9.41 1.01
CA GLY A 114 11.19 -9.82 1.19
C GLY A 114 10.86 -9.95 2.68
N PHE A 115 9.61 -9.67 3.07
CA PHE A 115 9.18 -9.84 4.46
C PHE A 115 7.70 -10.24 4.56
N HIS A 116 7.30 -10.71 5.73
CA HIS A 116 5.92 -10.79 6.15
C HIS A 116 5.79 -10.44 7.63
N GLU A 117 4.62 -9.95 8.04
CA GLU A 117 4.40 -9.48 9.39
C GLU A 117 2.93 -9.63 9.78
N TRP A 118 2.70 -10.01 11.04
CA TRP A 118 1.39 -10.00 11.65
C TRP A 118 1.39 -9.11 12.87
N ILE A 119 1.06 -7.83 12.70
CA ILE A 119 1.06 -6.88 13.81
C ILE A 119 0.08 -7.35 14.91
N PRO A 120 0.51 -7.39 16.18
CA PRO A 120 1.67 -6.68 16.76
C PRO A 120 3.00 -7.46 16.85
N ASP A 121 3.15 -8.62 16.21
CA ASP A 121 4.46 -9.29 16.15
C ASP A 121 5.42 -8.53 15.21
N ASP A 122 6.72 -8.66 15.46
CA ASP A 122 7.77 -8.07 14.62
C ASP A 122 7.78 -8.67 13.19
N PRO A 123 8.26 -7.91 12.18
CA PRO A 123 8.40 -8.42 10.83
C PRO A 123 9.43 -9.55 10.74
N ILE A 124 9.15 -10.52 9.88
CA ILE A 124 10.03 -11.66 9.59
C ILE A 124 10.60 -11.51 8.18
N ASP A 125 11.91 -11.33 8.11
CA ASP A 125 12.65 -11.25 6.85
C ASP A 125 12.72 -12.61 6.13
N VAL A 126 12.51 -12.56 4.82
CA VAL A 126 12.72 -13.67 3.90
C VAL A 126 14.16 -13.62 3.41
N SER A 127 14.97 -14.59 3.83
CA SER A 127 16.38 -14.66 3.42
C SER A 127 16.54 -14.76 1.90
N SER A 128 17.60 -14.14 1.37
CA SER A 128 17.93 -14.18 -0.07
C SER A 128 18.12 -15.59 -0.63
N SER A 129 18.51 -16.56 0.21
CA SER A 129 18.59 -17.98 -0.15
C SER A 129 17.22 -18.62 -0.43
N LYS A 130 16.14 -18.08 0.15
CA LYS A 130 14.76 -18.51 -0.09
C LYS A 130 14.13 -17.72 -1.24
N LEU A 131 14.37 -16.41 -1.28
CA LEU A 131 13.84 -15.52 -2.30
C LEU A 131 14.81 -14.35 -2.53
N ALA A 132 15.65 -14.46 -3.57
CA ALA A 132 16.45 -13.34 -4.02
C ALA A 132 15.55 -12.33 -4.75
N ILE A 133 15.71 -11.05 -4.44
CA ILE A 133 14.97 -9.93 -5.03
C ILE A 133 15.98 -8.88 -5.47
N SER A 134 15.79 -8.32 -6.65
CA SER A 134 16.63 -7.25 -7.20
C SER A 134 15.78 -6.16 -7.83
N GLU A 135 16.40 -5.02 -8.11
CA GLU A 135 15.80 -3.95 -8.90
C GLU A 135 15.20 -4.51 -10.21
N GLY A 136 14.00 -4.05 -10.58
CA GLY A 136 13.29 -4.47 -11.78
C GLY A 136 12.59 -5.84 -11.69
N ASP A 137 12.79 -6.60 -10.61
CA ASP A 137 12.06 -7.85 -10.40
C ASP A 137 10.57 -7.59 -10.16
N HIS A 138 9.76 -8.54 -10.61
CA HIS A 138 8.31 -8.56 -10.41
C HIS A 138 7.98 -9.57 -9.31
N ILE A 139 7.59 -9.08 -8.14
CA ILE A 139 7.27 -9.92 -6.98
C ILE A 139 5.75 -10.03 -6.87
N HIS A 140 5.22 -11.19 -7.24
CA HIS A 140 3.81 -11.50 -7.04
C HIS A 140 3.57 -11.87 -5.58
N VAL A 141 2.78 -11.06 -4.87
CA VAL A 141 2.44 -11.22 -3.47
C VAL A 141 0.97 -11.58 -3.35
N VAL A 142 0.68 -12.62 -2.57
CA VAL A 142 -0.68 -13.05 -2.25
C VAL A 142 -0.80 -13.26 -0.76
N LEU A 143 -1.71 -12.54 -0.12
CA LEU A 143 -2.14 -12.76 1.26
C LEU A 143 -3.47 -13.48 1.27
N LYS A 144 -3.66 -14.41 2.21
CA LYS A 144 -4.95 -15.03 2.48
C LYS A 144 -5.17 -15.15 3.97
N THR A 145 -6.41 -14.97 4.41
CA THR A 145 -6.84 -15.27 5.77
C THR A 145 -7.97 -16.29 5.78
N THR A 146 -7.99 -17.12 6.80
CA THR A 146 -9.03 -18.12 7.08
C THR A 146 -9.41 -18.04 8.55
N ASN A 147 -10.43 -18.81 8.95
CA ASN A 147 -10.90 -18.84 10.34
C ASN A 147 -11.18 -17.43 10.88
N ASN A 148 -11.96 -16.63 10.13
CA ASN A 148 -12.29 -15.25 10.48
C ASN A 148 -11.06 -14.38 10.84
N GLY A 149 -9.99 -14.51 10.06
CA GLY A 149 -8.77 -13.74 10.29
C GLY A 149 -7.85 -14.28 11.38
N TYR A 150 -8.12 -15.44 11.99
CA TYR A 150 -7.25 -16.02 13.02
C TYR A 150 -6.11 -16.89 12.46
N HIS A 151 -6.12 -17.16 11.16
CA HIS A 151 -5.04 -17.86 10.48
C HIS A 151 -4.78 -17.19 9.14
N GLY A 152 -3.52 -17.07 8.76
CA GLY A 152 -3.12 -16.37 7.55
C GLY A 152 -2.01 -17.13 6.82
N SER A 153 -1.93 -16.87 5.53
CA SER A 153 -0.86 -17.36 4.68
C SER A 153 -0.42 -16.25 3.73
N THR A 154 0.84 -16.30 3.35
CA THR A 154 1.43 -15.41 2.36
C THR A 154 2.23 -16.22 1.36
N THR A 155 2.26 -15.74 0.12
CA THR A 155 3.16 -16.25 -0.92
C THR A 155 3.81 -15.08 -1.61
N LEU A 156 5.14 -15.08 -1.68
CA LEU A 156 5.94 -14.16 -2.47
C LEU A 156 6.61 -14.96 -3.58
N THR A 157 6.29 -14.65 -4.83
CA THR A 157 6.91 -15.28 -6.00
C THR A 157 7.66 -14.24 -6.80
N ASN A 158 8.97 -14.40 -6.95
CA ASN A 158 9.74 -13.62 -7.90
C ASN A 158 9.50 -14.20 -9.30
N LEU A 159 8.71 -13.50 -10.11
CA LEU A 159 8.32 -13.95 -11.45
C LEU A 159 9.52 -14.02 -12.42
N ASN A 160 10.55 -13.22 -12.18
CA ASN A 160 11.76 -13.21 -12.99
C ASN A 160 12.60 -14.49 -12.79
N THR A 161 12.62 -15.03 -11.57
CA THR A 161 13.40 -16.23 -11.22
C THR A 161 12.55 -17.48 -11.01
N SER A 162 11.22 -17.34 -11.02
CA SER A 162 10.23 -18.37 -10.67
C SER A 162 10.43 -18.96 -9.26
N ARG A 163 11.15 -18.27 -8.37
CA ARG A 163 11.32 -18.69 -6.98
C ARG A 163 10.14 -18.23 -6.15
N THR A 164 9.67 -19.12 -5.27
CA THR A 164 8.51 -18.89 -4.42
C THR A 164 8.87 -19.14 -2.97
N TYR A 165 8.51 -18.18 -2.12
CA TYR A 165 8.43 -18.34 -0.67
C TYR A 165 6.97 -18.42 -0.26
N THR A 166 6.64 -19.36 0.62
CA THR A 166 5.30 -19.50 1.21
C THR A 166 5.44 -19.63 2.71
N HIS A 167 4.55 -18.97 3.44
CA HIS A 167 4.47 -19.05 4.89
C HIS A 167 3.01 -19.03 5.36
N SER A 168 2.75 -19.64 6.52
CA SER A 168 1.46 -19.61 7.18
C SER A 168 1.63 -19.60 8.68
N GLN A 169 0.77 -18.87 9.38
CA GLN A 169 0.80 -18.75 10.83
C GLN A 169 -0.60 -18.46 11.39
N ASN A 170 -0.75 -18.67 12.70
CA ASN A 170 -1.89 -18.14 13.44
C ASN A 170 -1.71 -16.64 13.69
N ALA A 171 -2.82 -15.96 13.96
CA ALA A 171 -2.82 -14.56 14.35
C ALA A 171 -1.96 -14.31 15.60
N ALA A 172 -1.27 -13.17 15.59
CA ALA A 172 -0.46 -12.72 16.71
C ALA A 172 -1.26 -12.66 18.01
N ASN A 173 -0.63 -13.04 19.13
CA ASN A 173 -1.29 -13.08 20.43
C ASN A 173 -0.35 -12.61 21.55
N LEU A 174 -0.86 -11.73 22.41
CA LEU A 174 -0.10 -11.31 23.58
C LEU A 174 -0.25 -12.33 24.71
N TRP A 175 0.83 -12.55 25.48
CA TRP A 175 0.78 -13.41 26.66
C TRP A 175 -0.24 -12.87 27.67
N ARG A 176 -1.31 -13.64 27.92
CA ARG A 176 -2.48 -13.24 28.74
C ARG A 176 -3.23 -12.01 28.20
N GLY A 177 -3.02 -11.65 26.94
CA GLY A 177 -3.73 -10.58 26.25
C GLY A 177 -4.63 -11.13 25.13
N PRO A 178 -5.17 -10.24 24.29
CA PRO A 178 -6.01 -10.65 23.18
C PRO A 178 -5.19 -11.29 22.05
N THR A 179 -5.91 -11.94 21.13
CA THR A 179 -5.40 -12.34 19.82
C THR A 179 -5.84 -11.31 18.78
N PHE A 180 -4.99 -11.01 17.81
CA PHE A 180 -5.15 -9.90 16.87
C PHE A 180 -5.50 -10.41 15.46
N PRO A 181 -6.77 -10.76 15.18
CA PRO A 181 -7.15 -11.29 13.87
C PRO A 181 -7.10 -10.23 12.77
N ALA A 182 -6.79 -10.65 11.56
CA ALA A 182 -6.90 -9.86 10.33
C ALA A 182 -8.17 -10.30 9.56
N GLN A 183 -9.31 -9.73 9.93
CA GLN A 183 -10.63 -10.06 9.39
C GLN A 183 -10.88 -9.47 7.99
N GLY A 184 -9.99 -8.58 7.52
CA GLY A 184 -10.03 -7.95 6.22
C GLY A 184 -11.17 -6.95 6.07
N ALA A 185 -11.39 -6.15 7.12
CA ALA A 185 -12.17 -4.91 7.02
C ALA A 185 -11.58 -3.99 5.95
N THR A 186 -10.26 -4.00 5.78
CA THR A 186 -9.56 -3.31 4.69
C THR A 186 -8.62 -4.23 3.92
N ALA A 187 -8.29 -3.79 2.72
CA ALA A 187 -7.14 -4.26 1.96
C ALA A 187 -6.38 -3.04 1.42
N GLU A 188 -5.06 -3.08 1.48
CA GLU A 188 -4.24 -1.92 1.16
C GLU A 188 -3.00 -2.25 0.33
N TRP A 189 -2.53 -1.26 -0.43
CA TRP A 189 -1.37 -1.33 -1.34
C TRP A 189 -0.47 -0.13 -1.04
N ILE A 190 0.52 -0.32 -0.18
CA ILE A 190 1.20 0.77 0.53
C ILE A 190 2.72 0.80 0.24
N VAL A 191 3.26 2.01 0.10
CA VAL A 191 4.67 2.30 0.38
C VAL A 191 4.73 3.05 1.69
N GLU A 192 5.56 2.59 2.63
CA GLU A 192 5.54 3.05 4.00
C GLU A 192 6.93 3.40 4.57
N ALA A 193 6.97 4.49 5.34
CA ALA A 193 8.08 4.81 6.24
C ALA A 193 7.84 4.06 7.55
N GLY A 194 8.21 2.79 7.55
CA GLY A 194 8.07 1.91 8.70
C GLY A 194 9.00 2.35 9.83
N THR A 195 9.04 1.56 10.90
CA THR A 195 9.95 1.81 12.01
C THR A 195 10.93 0.67 12.15
N TYR A 196 12.20 0.99 12.41
CA TYR A 196 13.14 0.02 12.95
C TYR A 196 12.58 -0.56 14.27
N LEU A 197 13.04 -1.75 14.66
CA LEU A 197 12.65 -2.37 15.94
C LEU A 197 12.99 -1.49 17.17
N ASN A 198 13.91 -0.54 17.02
CA ASN A 198 14.22 0.46 18.04
C ASN A 198 13.26 1.67 18.03
N THR A 199 12.16 1.61 17.28
CA THR A 199 11.11 2.63 17.10
C THR A 199 11.50 3.85 16.25
N THR A 200 12.72 3.90 15.72
CA THR A 200 13.13 5.00 14.82
C THR A 200 12.43 4.84 13.47
N GLN A 201 11.73 5.88 13.02
CA GLN A 201 11.08 5.88 11.71
C GLN A 201 12.11 5.91 10.58
N TYR A 202 11.82 5.20 9.49
CA TYR A 202 12.63 5.22 8.28
C TYR A 202 12.62 6.61 7.64
N VAL A 203 13.77 7.00 7.09
CA VAL A 203 13.85 8.10 6.14
C VAL A 203 13.78 7.53 4.75
N PHE A 204 12.84 8.05 3.96
CA PHE A 204 12.57 7.50 2.64
C PHE A 204 13.72 7.61 1.65
N PRO A 205 13.99 6.54 0.87
CA PRO A 205 14.75 6.66 -0.35
C PRO A 205 13.89 7.32 -1.43
N ASN A 206 14.53 7.85 -2.47
CA ASN A 206 13.80 8.22 -3.67
C ASN A 206 13.66 6.99 -4.58
N TRP A 207 12.47 6.38 -4.58
CA TRP A 207 12.13 5.24 -5.42
C TRP A 207 11.55 5.64 -6.80
N GLY A 208 11.43 6.93 -7.11
CA GLY A 208 10.74 7.40 -8.31
C GLY A 208 9.25 7.03 -8.27
N THR A 209 8.88 5.90 -8.87
CA THR A 209 7.50 5.40 -8.90
C THR A 209 7.44 3.91 -8.57
N ALA A 210 6.81 3.57 -7.45
CA ALA A 210 6.48 2.20 -7.10
C ALA A 210 5.16 1.80 -7.78
N SER A 211 5.09 0.60 -8.35
CA SER A 211 3.91 0.14 -9.09
C SER A 211 3.39 -1.20 -8.58
N PHE A 212 2.11 -1.22 -8.24
CA PHE A 212 1.34 -2.44 -8.01
C PHE A 212 0.56 -2.76 -9.29
N LEU A 213 0.76 -3.96 -9.83
CA LEU A 213 0.03 -4.47 -10.99
C LEU A 213 -0.94 -5.58 -10.54
N ASN A 214 -2.05 -5.73 -11.26
CA ASN A 214 -3.06 -6.76 -11.00
C ASN A 214 -3.55 -6.74 -9.54
N ALA A 215 -3.64 -5.54 -8.96
CA ALA A 215 -4.03 -5.33 -7.58
C ALA A 215 -5.52 -5.63 -7.40
N ARG A 216 -5.86 -6.51 -6.45
CA ARG A 216 -7.25 -6.79 -6.08
C ARG A 216 -7.36 -7.42 -4.68
N ALA A 217 -8.53 -7.28 -4.08
CA ALA A 217 -8.90 -7.94 -2.83
C ALA A 217 -10.20 -8.72 -3.02
N CYS A 218 -10.29 -9.93 -2.47
CA CYS A 218 -11.43 -10.81 -2.67
C CYS A 218 -11.98 -11.32 -1.33
N ASN A 219 -13.29 -11.52 -1.26
CA ASN A 219 -13.93 -12.13 -0.11
C ASN A 219 -13.99 -13.67 -0.22
N GLU A 220 -14.51 -14.33 0.82
CA GLU A 220 -14.64 -15.80 0.86
C GLU A 220 -15.48 -16.39 -0.28
N LYS A 221 -16.38 -15.60 -0.88
CA LYS A 221 -17.22 -16.00 -2.01
C LYS A 221 -16.53 -15.81 -3.37
N GLY A 222 -15.27 -15.35 -3.37
CA GLY A 222 -14.49 -15.07 -4.57
C GLY A 222 -14.90 -13.77 -5.30
N LYS A 223 -15.76 -12.93 -4.71
CA LYS A 223 -16.04 -11.60 -5.29
C LYS A 223 -14.85 -10.69 -5.00
N CYS A 224 -14.25 -10.14 -6.05
CA CYS A 224 -13.11 -9.24 -5.94
C CYS A 224 -13.50 -7.77 -6.10
N SER A 225 -12.71 -6.89 -5.49
CA SER A 225 -12.74 -5.44 -5.64
C SER A 225 -11.34 -4.96 -6.02
N LEU A 226 -11.29 -3.96 -6.90
CA LEU A 226 -10.07 -3.26 -7.28
C LEU A 226 -9.75 -2.15 -6.25
N PRO A 227 -8.50 -1.65 -6.23
CA PRO A 227 -8.06 -0.60 -5.31
C PRO A 227 -8.88 0.68 -5.40
N GLY A 228 -9.47 0.95 -6.56
CA GLY A 228 -10.34 2.10 -6.79
C GLY A 228 -11.76 1.67 -7.14
N ASP A 229 -12.31 0.62 -6.55
CA ASP A 229 -13.74 0.33 -6.73
C ASP A 229 -14.62 1.06 -5.70
N GLY A 230 -15.87 1.35 -6.05
CA GLY A 230 -16.84 1.93 -5.11
C GLY A 230 -16.84 3.46 -5.05
N ASN A 231 -17.33 4.03 -3.95
CA ASN A 231 -17.49 5.48 -3.75
C ASN A 231 -16.53 6.04 -2.67
N LYS A 232 -16.61 7.35 -2.39
CA LYS A 232 -15.75 8.04 -1.41
C LYS A 232 -15.81 7.48 0.03
N LYS A 233 -16.81 6.68 0.39
CA LYS A 233 -16.92 6.03 1.71
C LYS A 233 -16.35 4.61 1.76
N GLN A 234 -15.86 4.13 0.62
CA GLN A 234 -15.46 2.75 0.38
C GLN A 234 -13.95 2.58 0.31
N GLY A 235 -13.20 3.64 0.59
CA GLY A 235 -11.76 3.60 0.69
C GLY A 235 -11.19 4.97 0.98
N GLU A 236 -9.87 5.01 1.04
CA GLU A 236 -9.07 6.19 1.36
C GLU A 236 -7.82 6.18 0.50
N MET A 237 -7.32 7.36 0.16
CA MET A 237 -5.98 7.53 -0.38
C MET A 237 -5.10 8.11 0.71
N THR A 238 -4.00 7.45 1.05
CA THR A 238 -3.03 7.96 2.01
C THR A 238 -1.85 8.61 1.30
N ALA A 239 -1.29 9.65 1.91
CA ALA A 239 -0.08 10.31 1.47
C ALA A 239 0.78 10.73 2.67
N VAL A 240 2.09 10.62 2.50
CA VAL A 240 3.07 11.03 3.52
C VAL A 240 3.34 12.52 3.41
N PHE A 241 2.96 13.26 4.44
CA PHE A 241 3.22 14.68 4.61
C PHE A 241 3.84 14.92 5.99
N TRP A 242 5.03 15.50 6.03
CA TRP A 242 5.71 15.84 7.27
C TRP A 242 5.53 17.32 7.57
N ASN A 243 4.81 17.60 8.64
CA ASN A 243 4.34 18.95 8.97
C ASN A 243 5.46 19.87 9.44
N ASP A 244 6.51 19.32 10.05
CA ASP A 244 7.71 20.04 10.50
C ASP A 244 8.48 20.69 9.34
N THR A 245 8.61 19.96 8.23
CA THR A 245 9.26 20.40 6.98
C THR A 245 8.28 20.97 5.97
N LYS A 246 6.97 20.87 6.24
CA LYS A 246 5.88 21.24 5.33
C LYS A 246 6.08 20.63 3.94
N THR A 247 6.48 19.36 3.90
CA THR A 247 6.86 18.67 2.67
C THR A 247 5.99 17.44 2.47
N LEU A 248 5.37 17.38 1.29
CA LEU A 248 4.68 16.20 0.78
C LEU A 248 5.71 15.30 0.11
N TYR A 249 5.80 14.05 0.60
CA TYR A 249 6.77 13.07 0.12
C TYR A 249 6.20 12.08 -0.87
N THR A 250 4.87 11.97 -0.97
CA THR A 250 4.26 10.96 -1.84
C THR A 250 3.05 11.47 -2.61
N LYS A 251 2.84 10.92 -3.80
CA LYS A 251 1.61 11.10 -4.56
C LYS A 251 1.17 9.79 -5.22
N SER A 252 -0.09 9.42 -5.02
CA SER A 252 -0.60 8.11 -5.41
C SER A 252 -1.70 8.23 -6.48
N TYR A 253 -1.79 7.22 -7.35
CA TYR A 253 -2.76 7.15 -8.45
C TYR A 253 -3.31 5.73 -8.57
N ILE A 254 -4.59 5.62 -8.95
CA ILE A 254 -5.24 4.36 -9.27
C ILE A 254 -5.72 4.41 -10.73
N THR A 255 -5.51 3.33 -11.48
CA THR A 255 -6.12 3.13 -12.80
C THR A 255 -6.49 1.66 -12.95
N GLY A 256 -7.76 1.33 -12.72
CA GLY A 256 -8.23 -0.06 -12.73
C GLY A 256 -7.57 -0.88 -11.63
N ASP A 257 -6.86 -1.92 -12.02
CA ASP A 257 -6.10 -2.84 -11.15
C ASP A 257 -4.64 -2.39 -10.96
N ARG A 258 -4.30 -1.16 -11.34
CA ARG A 258 -2.96 -0.59 -11.17
C ARG A 258 -2.95 0.50 -10.14
N VAL A 259 -1.94 0.48 -9.28
CA VAL A 259 -1.64 1.54 -8.33
C VAL A 259 -0.21 2.01 -8.57
N SER A 260 -0.02 3.33 -8.58
CA SER A 260 1.31 3.95 -8.64
C SER A 260 1.48 4.87 -7.45
N VAL A 261 2.61 4.76 -6.75
CA VAL A 261 3.00 5.62 -5.63
C VAL A 261 4.32 6.31 -5.98
N GLU A 262 4.28 7.60 -6.23
CA GLU A 262 5.44 8.42 -6.58
C GLU A 262 6.11 8.97 -5.31
N TYR A 263 7.43 8.88 -5.24
CA TYR A 263 8.23 9.70 -4.33
C TYR A 263 8.36 11.10 -4.91
N ILE A 264 8.03 12.10 -4.11
CA ILE A 264 8.15 13.51 -4.45
C ILE A 264 8.76 14.28 -3.27
N GLU A 265 9.16 15.53 -3.50
CA GLU A 265 9.69 16.42 -2.45
C GLU A 265 9.05 17.80 -2.62
N LYS A 266 7.73 17.84 -2.51
CA LYS A 266 6.95 19.04 -2.80
C LYS A 266 6.66 19.79 -1.52
N HIS A 267 7.25 20.97 -1.38
CA HIS A 267 6.83 21.91 -0.34
C HIS A 267 5.37 22.31 -0.56
N GLN A 268 4.56 22.23 0.48
CA GLN A 268 3.18 22.69 0.46
C GLN A 268 2.81 23.33 1.81
N PRO A 269 1.96 24.37 1.83
CA PRO A 269 1.45 24.93 3.07
C PRO A 269 0.84 23.84 3.95
N SER A 270 0.89 24.02 5.27
CA SER A 270 0.28 23.11 6.24
C SER A 270 -1.14 22.80 5.82
N VAL A 271 -1.45 21.52 5.67
CA VAL A 271 -2.82 21.07 5.44
C VAL A 271 -3.56 21.33 6.75
N ALA A 272 -4.66 22.10 6.70
CA ALA A 272 -5.54 22.18 7.85
C ALA A 272 -6.03 20.76 8.13
N ASN A 273 -5.91 20.30 9.39
CA ASN A 273 -6.39 19.00 9.84
C ASN A 273 -7.75 18.70 9.19
N ALA A 274 -7.79 17.67 8.36
CA ALA A 274 -9.03 17.09 7.86
C ALA A 274 -9.66 16.24 8.95
#